data_AF-A0A3E0WWH5-F1
#
_entry.id   AF-A0A3E0WWH5-F1
#
_cell.length_a   1.000
_cell.length_b   1.000
_cell.length_c   1.000
_cell.angle_alpha   90.00
_cell.angle_beta   90.00
_cell.angle_gamma   90.00
#
_symmetry.space_group_name_H-M   'P 1'
#
loop_
_entity.id
_entity.type
_entity.pdbx_description
1 polymer ?
#
loop_
_entity_poly.entity_id
_entity_poly.type
_entity_poly.pdbx_seq_one_letter_code
_entity_poly.pdbx_strand_id
1 'polypeptide(L)'
;MNIELIIKVVLAAVAVIGLWPILYGIIAGKKIRLREEYRFAKEFLDDLASGRQMHPYALEKGCQAIAGTTAIKAIEVQYILTLENPASCLRDFVLARSYLEHLETAGDLKITFSKNTRILGLAGGEKGST
;
A
#
# COMPACT_ATOMS: atom_id res chain seq x y z
N MET A 1 -18.89 54.64 15.59
CA MET A 1 -18.51 53.23 15.31
C MET A 1 -19.76 52.52 14.80
N ASN A 2 -19.71 51.94 13.59
CA ASN A 2 -20.89 51.36 12.95
C ASN A 2 -21.24 50.02 13.63
N ILE A 3 -22.46 49.89 14.14
CA ILE A 3 -22.98 48.68 14.79
C ILE A 3 -22.82 47.44 13.91
N GLU A 4 -23.03 47.58 12.61
CA GLU A 4 -22.85 46.50 11.65
C GLU A 4 -21.41 45.95 11.63
N LEU A 5 -20.41 46.83 11.80
CA LEU A 5 -19.00 46.47 11.82
C LEU A 5 -18.66 45.73 13.13
N ILE A 6 -19.25 46.14 14.25
CA ILE A 6 -19.11 45.46 15.54
C ILE A 6 -19.69 44.04 15.46
N ILE A 7 -20.89 43.88 14.91
CA ILE A 7 -21.55 42.57 14.77
C ILE A 7 -20.72 41.64 13.89
N LYS A 8 -20.23 42.12 12.74
CA LYS A 8 -19.37 41.32 11.84
C LYS A 8 -18.08 40.85 12.53
N VAL A 9 -17.44 41.71 13.31
CA VAL A 9 -16.21 41.36 14.05
C VAL A 9 -16.49 40.32 15.14
N VAL A 10 -17.58 40.47 15.89
CA VAL A 10 -17.97 39.50 16.92
C VAL A 10 -18.29 38.15 16.30
N LEU A 11 -19.06 38.12 15.21
CA LEU A 11 -19.41 36.88 14.52
C LEU A 11 -18.16 36.16 13.97
N ALA A 12 -17.23 36.91 13.38
CA ALA A 12 -15.97 36.39 12.89
C ALA A 12 -15.10 35.82 14.04
N ALA A 13 -15.02 36.52 15.19
CA ALA A 13 -14.28 36.05 16.35
C ALA A 13 -14.84 34.74 16.90
N VAL A 14 -16.17 34.62 17.01
CA VAL A 14 -16.84 33.39 17.46
C VAL A 14 -16.54 32.22 16.50
N ALA A 15 -16.56 32.47 15.19
CA ALA A 15 -16.22 31.44 14.20
C ALA A 15 -14.78 30.93 14.37
N VAL A 16 -13.81 31.83 14.52
CA VAL A 16 -12.38 31.46 14.70
C VAL A 16 -12.17 30.69 16.00
N ILE A 17 -12.78 31.14 17.10
CA ILE A 17 -12.67 30.47 18.41
C ILE A 17 -13.32 29.08 18.36
N GLY A 18 -14.44 28.93 17.65
CA GLY A 18 -15.13 27.65 17.50
C GLY A 18 -14.35 26.60 16.69
N LEU A 19 -13.55 27.04 15.71
CA LEU A 19 -12.71 26.17 14.88
C LEU A 19 -11.42 25.72 15.58
N TRP A 20 -10.91 26.48 16.54
CA TRP A 20 -9.67 26.20 17.27
C TRP A 20 -9.61 24.80 17.93
N PRO A 21 -10.59 24.37 18.75
CA PRO A 21 -10.52 23.07 19.43
C PRO A 21 -10.57 21.89 18.45
N ILE A 22 -11.26 22.03 17.32
CA ILE A 22 -11.35 21.00 16.29
C ILE A 22 -9.96 20.77 15.67
N LEU A 23 -9.28 21.85 15.31
CA LEU A 23 -7.91 21.79 14.77
C LEU A 23 -6.93 21.21 15.79
N TYR A 24 -7.03 21.63 17.05
CA TYR A 24 -6.15 21.13 18.11
C TYR A 24 -6.35 19.63 18.36
N GLY A 25 -7.60 19.14 18.34
CA GLY A 25 -7.92 17.72 18.50
C GLY A 25 -7.30 16.85 17.40
N ILE A 26 -7.31 17.31 16.14
CA ILE A 26 -6.70 16.60 15.02
C ILE A 26 -5.18 16.49 15.19
N ILE A 27 -4.52 17.58 15.59
CA ILE A 27 -3.05 17.62 15.76
C ILE A 27 -2.62 16.76 16.95
N ALA A 28 -3.30 16.90 18.10
CA ALA A 28 -2.99 16.13 19.31
C ALA A 28 -3.24 14.62 19.09
N GLY A 29 -4.34 14.27 18.40
CA GLY A 29 -4.66 12.89 18.05
C GLY A 29 -3.58 12.22 17.20
N LYS A 30 -2.94 12.96 16.29
CA LYS A 30 -1.89 12.41 15.43
C LYS A 30 -0.68 11.87 16.20
N LYS A 31 -0.26 12.56 17.28
CA LYS A 31 0.88 12.12 18.11
C LYS A 31 0.53 10.86 18.91
N ILE A 32 -0.67 10.81 19.48
CA ILE A 32 -1.16 9.64 20.22
C ILE A 32 -1.24 8.43 19.28
N ARG A 33 -1.79 8.64 18.07
CA ARG A 33 -1.92 7.62 17.05
C ARG A 33 -0.57 7.02 16.62
N LEU A 34 0.44 7.85 16.37
CA LEU A 34 1.80 7.37 16.03
C LEU A 34 2.39 6.47 17.12
N ARG A 35 2.13 6.80 18.40
CA ARG A 35 2.61 5.99 19.53
C ARG A 35 1.88 4.64 19.60
N GLU A 36 0.58 4.63 19.36
CA GLU A 36 -0.24 3.42 19.32
C GLU A 36 0.14 2.53 18.13
N GLU A 37 0.30 3.12 16.93
CA GLU A 37 0.78 2.44 15.72
C GLU A 37 2.13 1.77 15.97
N TYR A 38 3.09 2.47 16.59
CA TYR A 38 4.38 1.90 16.97
C TYR A 38 4.25 0.76 17.99
N ARG A 39 3.44 0.95 19.04
CA ARG A 39 3.24 -0.06 20.08
C ARG A 39 2.64 -1.33 19.50
N PHE A 40 1.60 -1.19 18.69
CA PHE A 40 0.95 -2.30 18.02
C PHE A 40 1.92 -3.04 17.08
N ALA A 41 2.64 -2.31 16.23
CA ALA A 41 3.60 -2.91 15.30
C ALA A 41 4.68 -3.68 16.06
N LYS A 42 5.20 -3.11 17.16
CA LYS A 42 6.18 -3.79 18.01
C LYS A 42 5.61 -5.08 18.61
N GLU A 43 4.46 -5.01 19.27
CA GLU A 43 3.83 -6.16 19.92
C GLU A 43 3.53 -7.28 18.89
N PHE A 44 2.97 -6.94 17.74
CA PHE A 44 2.67 -7.90 16.68
C PHE A 44 3.91 -8.56 16.09
N LEU A 45 4.97 -7.78 15.82
CA LEU A 45 6.21 -8.31 15.26
C LEU A 45 6.98 -9.16 16.29
N ASP A 46 6.94 -8.78 17.57
CA ASP A 46 7.51 -9.59 18.66
C ASP A 46 6.77 -10.93 18.78
N ASP A 47 5.43 -10.93 18.69
CA ASP A 47 4.62 -12.16 18.67
C ASP A 47 4.92 -13.04 17.44
N LEU A 48 5.14 -12.41 16.27
CA LEU A 48 5.49 -13.11 15.04
C LEU A 48 6.89 -13.76 15.13
N ALA A 49 7.86 -13.04 15.71
CA ALA A 49 9.24 -13.50 15.88
C ALA A 49 9.40 -14.57 16.96
N SER A 50 8.58 -14.51 18.01
CA SER A 50 8.64 -15.46 19.14
C SER A 50 8.07 -16.85 18.82
N GLY A 51 7.56 -17.06 17.60
CA GLY A 51 7.13 -18.39 17.13
C GLY A 51 5.91 -18.94 17.87
N ARG A 52 5.19 -18.10 18.63
CA ARG A 52 3.89 -18.48 19.18
C ARG A 52 2.95 -18.76 18.01
N GLN A 53 2.25 -19.89 18.09
CA GLN A 53 1.29 -20.28 17.07
C GLN A 53 0.11 -19.30 17.10
N MET A 54 0.20 -18.24 16.30
CA MET A 54 -0.86 -17.25 16.18
C MET A 54 -1.98 -17.83 15.32
N HIS A 55 -3.22 -17.61 15.74
CA HIS A 55 -4.38 -18.04 14.95
C HIS A 55 -4.36 -17.31 13.58
N PRO A 56 -4.65 -18.00 12.46
CA PRO A 56 -4.58 -17.40 11.11
C PRO A 56 -5.37 -16.09 10.98
N TYR A 57 -6.54 -16.02 11.62
CA TYR A 57 -7.35 -14.80 11.68
C TYR A 57 -6.62 -13.62 12.35
N ALA A 58 -5.93 -13.86 13.47
CA ALA A 58 -5.20 -12.82 14.18
C ALA A 58 -3.99 -12.35 13.37
N LEU A 59 -3.31 -13.29 12.69
CA LEU A 59 -2.22 -12.97 11.77
C LEU A 59 -2.71 -12.08 10.62
N GLU A 60 -3.85 -12.43 10.02
CA GLU A 60 -4.42 -11.66 8.91
C GLU A 60 -4.83 -10.26 9.35
N LYS A 61 -5.51 -10.14 10.50
CA LYS A 61 -5.88 -8.83 11.06
C LYS A 61 -4.67 -7.99 11.44
N GLY A 62 -3.63 -8.62 11.99
CA GLY A 62 -2.39 -7.95 12.31
C GLY A 62 -1.70 -7.37 11.08
N CYS A 63 -1.59 -8.17 10.01
CA CYS A 63 -1.05 -7.73 8.74
C CYS A 63 -1.88 -6.59 8.10
N GLN A 64 -3.21 -6.68 8.14
CA GLN A 64 -4.11 -5.61 7.66
C GLN A 64 -3.94 -4.31 8.45
N ALA A 65 -3.77 -4.42 9.77
CA ALA A 65 -3.55 -3.27 10.64
C ALA A 65 -2.20 -2.58 10.37
N ILE A 66 -1.13 -3.35 10.15
CA ILE A 66 0.19 -2.79 9.76
C ILE A 66 0.13 -2.15 8.37
N ALA A 67 -0.54 -2.78 7.41
CA ALA A 67 -0.70 -2.23 6.07
C ALA A 67 -1.64 -1.02 6.02
N GLY A 68 -2.45 -0.80 7.06
CA GLY A 68 -3.48 0.25 7.08
C GLY A 68 -4.59 0.01 6.05
N THR A 69 -4.77 -1.22 5.57
CA THR A 69 -5.77 -1.57 4.55
C THR A 69 -6.18 -3.04 4.66
N THR A 70 -7.40 -3.34 4.23
CA THR A 70 -7.93 -4.72 4.11
C THR A 70 -7.75 -5.31 2.71
N ALA A 71 -7.25 -4.53 1.75
CA ALA A 71 -7.18 -4.92 0.34
C ALA A 71 -5.99 -5.85 0.00
N ILE A 72 -5.08 -6.08 0.94
CA ILE A 72 -3.82 -6.83 0.72
C ILE A 72 -3.84 -8.12 1.53
N LYS A 73 -3.33 -9.20 0.94
CA LYS A 73 -3.24 -10.50 1.62
C LYS A 73 -2.11 -10.51 2.63
N ALA A 74 -2.32 -11.20 3.74
CA ALA A 74 -1.32 -11.29 4.82
C ALA A 74 0.05 -11.85 4.37
N ILE A 75 0.06 -12.74 3.38
CA ILE A 75 1.31 -13.29 2.81
C ILE A 75 2.13 -12.24 2.06
N GLU A 76 1.47 -11.30 1.38
CA GLU A 76 2.12 -10.20 0.66
C GLU A 76 2.73 -9.21 1.65
N VAL A 77 1.98 -8.89 2.73
CA VAL A 77 2.48 -8.03 3.81
C VAL A 77 3.71 -8.67 4.47
N GLN A 78 3.63 -9.95 4.84
CA GLN A 78 4.77 -10.67 5.43
C GLN A 78 6.00 -10.65 4.51
N TYR A 79 5.81 -10.87 3.21
CA TYR A 79 6.91 -10.76 2.25
C TYR A 79 7.53 -9.36 2.23
N ILE A 80 6.70 -8.32 2.13
CA ILE A 80 7.17 -6.92 2.12
C ILE A 80 7.93 -6.57 3.40
N LEU A 81 7.51 -7.10 4.55
CA LEU A 81 8.20 -6.90 5.83
C LEU A 81 9.60 -7.49 5.87
N THR A 82 9.94 -8.42 4.97
CA THR A 82 11.31 -8.96 4.82
C THR A 82 12.22 -8.13 3.93
N LEU A 83 11.67 -7.17 3.19
CA LEU A 83 12.42 -6.33 2.26
C LEU A 83 13.21 -5.23 2.99
N GLU A 84 14.20 -4.65 2.29
CA GLU A 84 14.88 -3.45 2.74
C GLU A 84 13.89 -2.27 2.77
N ASN A 85 13.86 -1.51 3.88
CA ASN A 85 12.93 -0.40 4.11
C ASN A 85 11.43 -0.80 4.02
N PRO A 86 10.97 -1.75 4.86
CA PRO A 86 9.65 -2.38 4.72
C PRO A 86 8.48 -1.39 4.83
N ALA A 87 8.61 -0.34 5.65
CA ALA A 87 7.58 0.69 5.80
C ALA A 87 7.32 1.49 4.51
N SER A 88 8.38 1.83 3.77
CA SER A 88 8.24 2.53 2.48
C SER A 88 7.69 1.59 1.43
N CYS A 89 8.23 0.37 1.33
CA CYS A 89 7.76 -0.63 0.37
C CYS A 89 6.28 -0.97 0.57
N LEU A 90 5.83 -1.10 1.82
CA LEU A 90 4.43 -1.41 2.12
C LEU A 90 3.50 -0.28 1.68
N ARG A 91 3.85 0.97 2.00
CA ARG A 91 3.08 2.14 1.54
C ARG A 91 3.02 2.21 0.02
N ASP A 92 4.15 2.04 -0.65
CA ASP A 92 4.23 2.18 -2.10
C ASP A 92 3.48 1.03 -2.79
N PHE A 93 3.51 -0.18 -2.24
CA PHE A 93 2.73 -1.32 -2.72
C PHE A 93 1.21 -1.10 -2.55
N VAL A 94 0.78 -0.59 -1.39
CA VAL A 94 -0.63 -0.24 -1.15
C VAL A 94 -1.12 0.78 -2.17
N LEU A 95 -0.32 1.83 -2.42
CA LEU A 95 -0.64 2.87 -3.38
C LEU A 95 -0.70 2.30 -4.80
N ALA A 96 0.34 1.59 -5.25
CA ALA A 96 0.41 1.01 -6.58
C ALA A 96 -0.78 0.10 -6.88
N ARG A 97 -1.24 -0.67 -5.87
CA ARG A 97 -2.39 -1.57 -6.02
C ARG A 97 -3.70 -0.83 -6.31
N SER A 98 -3.89 0.38 -5.78
CA SER A 98 -5.07 1.20 -6.12
C SER A 98 -5.05 1.73 -7.56
N TYR A 99 -3.88 1.79 -8.20
CA TYR A 99 -3.73 2.21 -9.60
C TYR A 99 -3.70 1.03 -10.58
N LEU A 100 -3.70 -0.20 -10.08
CA LEU A 100 -3.72 -1.41 -10.91
C LEU A 100 -5.15 -1.74 -11.32
N GLU A 101 -5.53 -1.34 -12.53
CA GLU A 101 -6.72 -1.85 -13.18
C GLU A 101 -6.50 -3.34 -13.52
N HIS A 102 -7.33 -4.21 -12.96
CA HIS A 102 -7.44 -5.58 -13.44
C HIS A 102 -8.15 -5.55 -14.78
N LEU A 103 -7.38 -5.43 -15.86
CA LEU A 103 -7.90 -5.71 -17.19
C LEU A 103 -8.24 -7.21 -17.23
N GLU A 104 -9.52 -7.55 -17.41
CA GLU A 104 -9.92 -8.89 -17.80
C GLU A 104 -9.41 -9.12 -19.23
N THR A 105 -8.13 -9.45 -19.37
CA THR A 105 -7.61 -9.94 -20.64
C THR A 105 -8.15 -11.35 -20.85
N ALA A 106 -9.31 -11.43 -21.49
CA ALA A 106 -9.72 -12.61 -22.23
C ALA A 106 -8.88 -12.66 -23.51
N GLY A 107 -7.85 -13.51 -23.56
CA GLY A 107 -7.19 -13.83 -24.83
C GLY A 107 -5.70 -14.12 -24.74
N ASP A 108 -5.38 -15.41 -24.71
CA ASP A 108 -4.23 -16.05 -25.36
C ASP A 108 -3.01 -15.15 -25.62
N LEU A 109 -2.11 -15.04 -24.64
CA LEU A 109 -0.73 -14.56 -24.83
C LEU A 109 0.07 -15.58 -25.65
N LYS A 110 -0.37 -15.89 -26.87
CA LYS A 110 0.35 -16.75 -27.81
C LYS A 110 1.30 -15.92 -28.64
N ILE A 111 2.49 -15.71 -28.10
CA ILE A 111 3.59 -15.08 -28.82
C ILE A 111 4.04 -16.07 -29.90
N THR A 112 3.66 -15.86 -31.15
CA THR A 112 4.16 -16.63 -32.29
C THR A 112 5.23 -15.80 -33.01
N PHE A 113 6.45 -16.33 -33.08
CA PHE A 113 7.53 -15.70 -33.83
C PHE A 113 7.20 -15.72 -35.33
N SER A 114 7.22 -14.55 -35.97
CA SER A 114 7.07 -14.44 -37.42
C SER A 114 8.27 -15.12 -38.10
N LYS A 115 8.00 -16.22 -38.81
CA LYS A 115 8.98 -16.96 -39.60
C LYS A 115 9.27 -16.21 -40.89
N ASN A 116 9.93 -15.05 -40.79
CA ASN A 116 10.58 -14.43 -41.95
C ASN A 116 11.88 -13.74 -41.55
N THR A 117 12.84 -14.52 -41.09
CA THR A 117 14.24 -14.24 -41.34
C THR A 117 14.71 -15.26 -42.38
N ARG A 118 14.74 -14.83 -43.65
CA ARG A 118 15.62 -15.41 -44.66
C ARG A 118 17.05 -15.27 -44.16
N ILE A 119 17.51 -16.24 -43.38
CA ILE A 119 18.94 -16.46 -43.23
C ILE A 119 19.39 -17.18 -44.49
N LEU A 120 19.82 -16.36 -45.45
CA LEU A 120 20.64 -16.75 -46.59
C LEU A 120 21.88 -17.49 -46.07
N GLY A 121 22.12 -18.71 -46.56
CA GLY A 121 23.37 -19.46 -46.40
C GLY A 121 23.69 -19.83 -44.94
N LEU A 122 23.74 -21.09 -44.54
CA LEU A 122 24.74 -22.06 -44.99
C LEU A 122 24.25 -23.42 -44.47
N ALA A 123 23.69 -24.25 -45.36
CA ALA A 123 23.53 -25.67 -45.10
C ALA A 123 24.19 -26.41 -46.27
N GLY A 124 25.51 -26.41 -46.25
CA GLY A 124 26.28 -27.36 -47.03
C GLY A 124 26.23 -28.72 -46.37
N GLY A 125 26.08 -29.76 -47.20
CA GLY A 125 26.54 -31.11 -46.86
C GLY A 125 25.43 -32.11 -46.60
N GLU A 126 24.93 -32.71 -47.68
CA GLU A 126 24.41 -34.08 -47.68
C GLU A 126 25.38 -35.05 -46.98
N LYS A 127 24.84 -35.88 -46.07
CA LYS A 127 25.12 -37.31 -45.85
C LYS A 127 23.91 -37.84 -45.05
N GLY A 128 23.21 -38.93 -45.33
CA GLY A 128 23.34 -40.07 -46.22
C GLY A 128 22.66 -41.27 -45.52
N SER A 129 22.04 -42.17 -46.29
CA SER A 129 21.56 -43.52 -45.90
C SER A 129 20.40 -43.57 -44.89
N THR A 130 19.29 -44.29 -45.08
CA THR A 130 18.94 -45.50 -45.87
C THR A 130 17.45 -45.47 -46.19
#